data_AF-A0A5Q4GX56-F1
#
_entry.id   AF-A0A5Q4GX56-F1
#
_cell.length_a   1.000
_cell.length_b   1.000
_cell.length_c   1.000
_cell.angle_alpha   90.00
_cell.angle_beta   90.00
_cell.angle_gamma   90.00
#
_symmetry.space_group_name_H-M   'P 1'
#
loop_
_entity.id
_entity.type
_entity.pdbx_description
1 polymer ?
#
loop_
_entity_poly.entity_id
_entity_poly.type
_entity_poly.pdbx_seq_one_letter_code
_entity_poly.pdbx_strand_id
1 'polypeptide(L)'
;MHSGIKTLVALALISGTVLVIVWFARDRFAENHDNLRVSAPATEDEIDAHSRLDIPSDQSSSEDDPTSYVVWADEDPVVESTADAKMAKAIATIVQSERSTERLPLVTIDYPLDESVFPPDFLAPTFLWQDEEESLDRWLFEFSWEGSDPLYVVAPGAAPPSGEIDPRCISDTNEIYQPTPYQASARAWTPDESLWSVIKERSVAKPAIITVVGFHSEAPRQARSRGQVTMMTAETPVGAPIFYRDVPLAPSQNERGVIKPLSEASLPLIAWRLRDVSRPESRLLVTGLLTCTNCHSFSADGKTLGMDLDGPANDKGAYVIAPLARRTVIDQEHVISWNSFPDKPPGHKTLGFLARISPDGQYAMTTLNESVYVQNFTDYRFLQVFYPTRGILAYYHQATGEMKALPGADD
;
A
#
# COMPACT_ATOMS: atom_id res chain seq x y z
N MET A 1 -16.56 -0.97 -32.84
CA MET A 1 -15.44 -0.40 -32.07
C MET A 1 -16.00 0.10 -30.75
N HIS A 2 -16.00 -0.73 -29.71
CA HIS A 2 -16.38 -0.34 -28.35
C HIS A 2 -15.24 -0.84 -27.46
N SER A 3 -14.34 0.06 -27.06
CA SER A 3 -13.37 -0.22 -26.01
C SER A 3 -14.01 0.16 -24.68
N GLY A 4 -14.60 -0.83 -24.01
CA GLY A 4 -15.04 -0.66 -22.62
C GLY A 4 -13.84 -0.62 -21.69
N ILE A 5 -13.74 0.44 -20.89
CA ILE A 5 -12.87 0.49 -19.71
C ILE A 5 -13.49 -0.49 -18.70
N LYS A 6 -12.78 -1.56 -18.37
CA LYS A 6 -13.15 -2.45 -17.26
C LYS A 6 -12.38 -1.98 -16.02
N THR A 7 -13.12 -1.67 -14.95
CA THR A 7 -12.54 -1.46 -13.62
C THR A 7 -12.19 -2.83 -13.04
N LEU A 8 -10.91 -3.08 -12.78
CA LEU A 8 -10.44 -4.25 -12.06
C LEU A 8 -10.08 -3.79 -10.63
N VAL A 9 -10.76 -4.33 -9.62
CA VAL A 9 -10.32 -4.20 -8.23
C VAL A 9 -9.37 -5.36 -7.98
N ALA A 10 -8.07 -5.11 -8.09
CA ALA A 10 -7.04 -6.08 -7.71
C ALA A 10 -6.62 -5.80 -6.26
N LEU A 11 -6.80 -6.78 -5.37
CA LEU A 11 -6.05 -6.81 -4.10
C LEU A 11 -4.62 -7.25 -4.44
N ALA A 12 -3.68 -6.31 -4.46
CA ALA A 12 -2.26 -6.66 -4.44
C ALA A 12 -1.84 -6.86 -2.97
N LEU A 13 -1.49 -8.09 -2.61
CA LEU A 13 -0.74 -8.37 -1.39
C LEU A 13 0.71 -7.93 -1.62
N ILE A 14 1.05 -6.73 -1.17
CA ILE A 14 2.44 -6.30 -1.03
C ILE A 14 2.70 -6.17 0.47
N SER A 15 3.65 -6.97 0.97
CA SER A 15 4.28 -6.84 2.29
C SER A 15 3.34 -6.48 3.46
N GLY A 16 2.35 -7.34 3.75
CA GLY A 16 1.59 -7.29 5.00
C GLY A 16 0.70 -6.06 5.23
N THR A 17 0.54 -5.16 4.26
CA THR A 17 -0.35 -3.99 4.34
C THR A 17 -1.32 -3.99 3.17
N VAL A 18 -2.62 -4.06 3.42
CA VAL A 18 -3.64 -3.92 2.37
C VAL A 18 -3.85 -2.42 2.10
N LEU A 19 -3.16 -1.90 1.10
CA LEU A 19 -3.46 -0.59 0.51
C LEU A 19 -4.37 -0.81 -0.71
N VAL A 20 -5.64 -0.41 -0.61
CA VAL A 20 -6.55 -0.42 -1.76
C VAL A 20 -6.25 0.81 -2.62
N ILE A 21 -5.37 0.66 -3.61
CA ILE A 21 -5.22 1.63 -4.70
C ILE A 21 -5.99 1.11 -5.91
N VAL A 22 -6.96 1.88 -6.42
CA VAL A 22 -7.67 1.57 -7.66
C VAL A 22 -6.83 2.05 -8.84
N TRP A 23 -6.23 1.12 -9.60
CA TRP A 23 -5.60 1.38 -10.90
C TRP A 23 -6.33 0.64 -12.03
N PHE A 24 -6.41 1.26 -13.20
CA PHE A 24 -6.97 0.66 -14.41
C PHE A 24 -5.86 -0.04 -15.19
N ALA A 25 -5.86 -1.37 -15.24
CA ALA A 25 -4.93 -2.16 -16.06
C ALA A 25 -5.60 -3.41 -16.65
N ARG A 26 -5.06 -3.86 -17.79
CA ARG A 26 -5.68 -4.78 -18.76
C ARG A 26 -5.15 -6.22 -18.59
N ASP A 27 -6.07 -7.15 -18.33
CA ASP A 27 -6.01 -8.64 -18.26
C ASP A 27 -4.66 -9.37 -18.23
N ARG A 28 -4.46 -10.22 -17.19
CA ARG A 28 -4.42 -11.70 -17.23
C ARG A 28 -3.94 -12.29 -15.89
N PHE A 29 -4.67 -13.22 -15.26
CA PHE A 29 -4.08 -14.33 -14.50
C PHE A 29 -5.09 -15.48 -14.32
N ALA A 30 -4.56 -16.71 -14.34
CA ALA A 30 -5.27 -17.99 -14.30
C ALA A 30 -4.99 -18.74 -12.98
N GLU A 31 -5.95 -19.62 -12.63
CA GLU A 31 -6.11 -20.37 -11.38
C GLU A 31 -5.08 -21.48 -11.15
N ASN A 32 -4.85 -21.81 -9.87
CA ASN A 32 -4.82 -23.18 -9.38
C ASN A 32 -4.87 -23.23 -7.84
N HIS A 33 -5.90 -23.90 -7.31
CA HIS A 33 -6.02 -24.30 -5.90
C HIS A 33 -5.94 -25.82 -5.83
N ASP A 34 -5.16 -26.37 -4.89
CA ASP A 34 -5.64 -27.53 -4.12
C ASP A 34 -4.79 -27.92 -2.89
N ASN A 35 -5.53 -28.28 -1.83
CA ASN A 35 -5.22 -29.19 -0.72
C ASN A 35 -4.26 -28.80 0.41
N LEU A 36 -4.83 -28.47 1.58
CA LEU A 36 -4.23 -28.72 2.89
C LEU A 36 -5.29 -29.28 3.87
N ARG A 37 -5.06 -30.50 4.37
CA ARG A 37 -5.73 -31.10 5.54
C ARG A 37 -4.83 -30.90 6.76
N VAL A 38 -5.39 -30.43 7.88
CA VAL A 38 -4.65 -30.21 9.13
C VAL A 38 -5.24 -31.06 10.26
N SER A 39 -4.37 -31.70 11.03
CA SER A 39 -4.64 -32.45 12.27
C SER A 39 -4.51 -31.57 13.52
N ALA A 40 -5.31 -31.85 14.54
CA ALA A 40 -5.46 -31.08 15.78
C ALA A 40 -4.24 -31.15 16.76
N PRO A 41 -4.11 -30.18 17.70
CA PRO A 41 -2.88 -29.95 18.46
C PRO A 41 -2.90 -30.52 19.89
N ALA A 42 -1.71 -30.53 20.51
CA ALA A 42 -1.46 -30.81 21.92
C ALA A 42 -1.23 -29.51 22.72
N THR A 43 -1.40 -29.63 24.03
CA THR A 43 -1.74 -28.63 25.04
C THR A 43 -0.59 -27.77 25.59
N GLU A 44 -1.04 -26.67 26.22
CA GLU A 44 -0.40 -25.55 26.94
C GLU A 44 0.72 -25.90 27.95
N ASP A 45 1.59 -24.90 28.17
CA ASP A 45 2.01 -24.46 29.52
C ASP A 45 2.51 -23.00 29.50
N GLU A 46 2.18 -22.27 30.56
CA GLU A 46 2.40 -20.83 30.84
C GLU A 46 3.89 -20.43 30.97
N ILE A 47 4.18 -19.11 30.87
CA ILE A 47 4.81 -18.32 31.95
C ILE A 47 4.87 -16.82 31.58
N ASP A 48 4.54 -16.03 32.60
CA ASP A 48 4.43 -14.58 32.75
C ASP A 48 5.79 -13.86 32.88
N ALA A 49 5.79 -12.53 32.66
CA ALA A 49 6.55 -11.49 33.38
C ALA A 49 7.11 -10.33 32.52
N HIS A 50 6.67 -9.13 32.91
CA HIS A 50 7.16 -7.81 32.55
C HIS A 50 8.67 -7.59 32.73
N SER A 51 9.30 -6.83 31.82
CA SER A 51 10.23 -5.75 32.21
C SER A 51 10.52 -4.78 31.05
N ARG A 52 10.42 -3.48 31.37
CA ARG A 52 10.95 -2.35 30.61
C ARG A 52 12.46 -2.30 30.76
N LEU A 53 13.20 -2.15 29.67
CA LEU A 53 14.60 -1.75 29.70
C LEU A 53 14.86 -0.70 28.62
N ASP A 54 15.20 0.50 29.09
CA ASP A 54 15.79 1.60 28.34
C ASP A 54 17.21 1.20 27.88
N ILE A 55 17.57 1.51 26.63
CA ILE A 55 18.94 1.37 26.12
C ILE A 55 19.45 2.78 25.73
N PRO A 56 20.61 3.23 26.23
CA PRO A 56 21.18 4.54 25.88
C PRO A 56 21.82 4.51 24.49
N SER A 57 21.70 5.64 23.78
CA SER A 57 22.41 5.95 22.55
C SER A 57 23.92 6.12 22.81
N ASP A 58 24.76 5.34 22.13
CA ASP A 58 26.19 5.61 22.04
C ASP A 58 26.56 5.89 20.58
N GLN A 59 27.21 7.04 20.36
CA GLN A 59 27.78 7.46 19.09
C GLN A 59 29.25 7.09 19.08
N SER A 60 29.64 6.13 18.24
CA SER A 60 31.05 5.95 17.86
C SER A 60 31.14 5.61 16.38
N SER A 61 31.88 6.44 15.65
CA SER A 61 32.25 6.27 14.25
C SER A 61 33.34 5.21 14.05
N SER A 62 33.28 4.56 12.88
CA SER A 62 34.27 3.73 12.16
C SER A 62 34.45 2.25 12.56
N GLU A 63 33.74 1.38 11.84
CA GLU A 63 34.22 0.18 11.11
C GLU A 63 33.05 -0.29 10.22
N ASP A 64 33.32 -0.76 9.00
CA ASP A 64 32.35 -1.06 7.91
C ASP A 64 30.98 -1.51 8.40
N ASP A 65 29.99 -0.62 8.34
CA ASP A 65 28.60 -0.98 8.61
C ASP A 65 28.16 -1.96 7.49
N PRO A 66 27.89 -3.23 7.79
CA PRO A 66 27.50 -4.22 6.79
C PRO A 66 26.16 -3.88 6.11
N THR A 67 25.45 -2.85 6.59
CA THR A 67 24.22 -2.32 6.00
C THR A 67 24.44 -1.09 5.12
N SER A 68 25.65 -0.52 5.09
CA SER A 68 25.98 0.62 4.24
C SER A 68 26.16 0.20 2.78
N TYR A 69 25.61 1.00 1.86
CA TYR A 69 25.80 0.83 0.42
C TYR A 69 26.93 1.72 -0.08
N VAL A 70 27.50 1.35 -1.22
CA VAL A 70 28.57 2.11 -1.88
C VAL A 70 28.05 2.69 -3.19
N VAL A 71 28.28 3.98 -3.41
CA VAL A 71 27.91 4.69 -4.63
C VAL A 71 29.16 4.92 -5.47
N TRP A 72 29.06 4.63 -6.76
CA TRP A 72 30.06 5.01 -7.74
C TRP A 72 29.38 5.73 -8.91
N ALA A 73 29.88 6.92 -9.20
CA ALA A 73 29.48 7.73 -10.34
C ALA A 73 30.75 8.24 -11.00
N ASP A 74 30.91 7.99 -12.30
CA ASP A 74 32.11 8.40 -13.04
C ASP A 74 31.97 9.88 -13.41
N GLU A 75 32.84 10.73 -12.84
CA GLU A 75 32.87 12.18 -13.08
C GLU A 75 31.53 12.93 -12.93
N ASP A 76 30.63 12.44 -12.07
CA ASP A 76 29.32 13.06 -11.83
C ASP A 76 29.43 14.29 -10.92
N PRO A 77 28.98 15.48 -11.35
CA PRO A 77 29.10 16.71 -10.57
C PRO A 77 28.08 16.82 -9.43
N VAL A 78 27.05 15.95 -9.40
CA VAL A 78 25.94 16.01 -8.44
C VAL A 78 26.06 14.90 -7.40
N VAL A 79 26.53 13.71 -7.79
CA VAL A 79 26.64 12.55 -6.89
C VAL A 79 28.09 12.35 -6.45
N GLU A 80 28.34 12.42 -5.14
CA GLU A 80 29.63 12.06 -4.58
C GLU A 80 29.82 10.53 -4.59
N SER A 81 30.88 10.07 -5.25
CA SER A 81 31.28 8.66 -5.22
C SER A 81 31.85 8.31 -3.85
N THR A 82 31.23 7.36 -3.15
CA THR A 82 31.75 6.79 -1.90
C THR A 82 32.63 5.56 -2.14
N ALA A 83 32.70 5.06 -3.38
CA ALA A 83 33.56 3.95 -3.75
C ALA A 83 35.06 4.31 -3.69
N ASP A 84 35.84 3.50 -3.00
CA ASP A 84 37.30 3.55 -3.09
C ASP A 84 37.79 3.04 -4.47
N ALA A 85 39.09 3.22 -4.75
CA ALA A 85 39.67 2.82 -6.04
C ALA A 85 39.56 1.30 -6.31
N LYS A 86 39.52 0.47 -5.26
CA LYS A 86 39.38 -0.99 -5.39
C LYS A 86 37.96 -1.36 -5.78
N MET A 87 36.96 -0.75 -5.14
CA MET A 87 35.54 -0.95 -5.40
C MET A 87 35.16 -0.38 -6.77
N ALA A 88 35.61 0.82 -7.13
CA ALA A 88 35.37 1.38 -8.47
C ALA A 88 35.89 0.44 -9.58
N LYS A 89 37.10 -0.12 -9.41
CA LYS A 89 37.64 -1.13 -10.33
C LYS A 89 36.81 -2.42 -10.35
N ALA A 90 36.31 -2.86 -9.20
CA ALA A 90 35.45 -4.04 -9.11
C ALA A 90 34.14 -3.81 -9.87
N ILE A 91 33.46 -2.68 -9.64
CA ILE A 91 32.23 -2.30 -10.34
C ILE A 91 32.47 -2.26 -11.86
N ALA A 92 33.50 -1.56 -12.33
CA ALA A 92 33.84 -1.52 -13.75
C ALA A 92 34.08 -2.92 -14.35
N THR A 93 34.67 -3.84 -13.59
CA THR A 93 34.89 -5.22 -14.03
C THR A 93 33.58 -6.02 -14.07
N ILE A 94 32.71 -5.86 -13.08
CA ILE A 94 31.40 -6.52 -13.03
C ILE A 94 30.54 -6.08 -14.22
N VAL A 95 30.45 -4.78 -14.48
CA VAL A 95 29.71 -4.20 -15.62
C VAL A 95 30.22 -4.76 -16.96
N GLN A 96 31.54 -4.93 -17.11
CA GLN A 96 32.10 -5.57 -18.31
C GLN A 96 31.73 -7.06 -18.41
N SER A 97 31.72 -7.79 -17.29
CA SER A 97 31.39 -9.22 -17.25
C SER A 97 29.91 -9.49 -17.52
N GLU A 98 29.02 -8.61 -17.04
CA GLU A 98 27.57 -8.70 -17.25
C GLU A 98 27.19 -8.48 -18.72
N ARG A 99 27.96 -7.66 -19.45
CA ARG A 99 27.80 -7.47 -20.91
C ARG A 99 28.28 -8.65 -21.75
N SER A 100 28.77 -9.73 -21.13
CA SER A 100 29.11 -10.96 -21.85
C SER A 100 27.84 -11.67 -22.36
N THR A 101 27.99 -12.52 -23.37
CA THR A 101 26.87 -13.26 -23.97
C THR A 101 26.43 -14.48 -23.15
N GLU A 102 27.02 -14.69 -21.98
CA GLU A 102 26.69 -15.82 -21.10
C GLU A 102 25.33 -15.58 -20.42
N ARG A 103 24.49 -16.62 -20.38
CA ARG A 103 23.18 -16.52 -19.76
C ARG A 103 23.33 -16.66 -18.25
N LEU A 104 23.15 -15.56 -17.53
CA LEU A 104 23.17 -15.52 -16.07
C LEU A 104 21.83 -16.00 -15.48
N PRO A 105 21.84 -16.65 -14.30
CA PRO A 105 20.68 -16.81 -13.41
C PRO A 105 19.86 -15.52 -13.24
N LEU A 106 18.56 -15.66 -12.99
CA LEU A 106 17.64 -14.52 -12.93
C LEU A 106 17.66 -13.87 -11.53
N VAL A 107 17.71 -12.53 -11.51
CA VAL A 107 17.27 -11.74 -10.36
C VAL A 107 15.83 -11.29 -10.64
N THR A 108 14.89 -11.71 -9.80
CA THR A 108 13.49 -11.28 -9.87
C THR A 108 13.30 -10.07 -8.99
N ILE A 109 12.98 -8.92 -9.59
CA ILE A 109 12.72 -7.68 -8.85
C ILE A 109 11.22 -7.66 -8.49
N ASP A 110 10.91 -7.89 -7.22
CA ASP A 110 9.54 -7.95 -6.69
C ASP A 110 8.94 -6.55 -6.51
N TYR A 111 9.77 -5.55 -6.21
CA TYR A 111 9.38 -4.15 -6.13
C TYR A 111 10.59 -3.21 -6.35
N PRO A 112 10.45 -2.07 -7.05
CA PRO A 112 9.30 -1.67 -7.84
C PRO A 112 8.99 -2.67 -8.96
N LEU A 113 7.73 -2.73 -9.38
CA LEU A 113 7.34 -3.49 -10.56
C LEU A 113 7.84 -2.81 -11.83
N ASP A 114 7.95 -3.56 -12.92
CA ASP A 114 8.33 -2.97 -14.22
C ASP A 114 7.35 -1.87 -14.65
N GLU A 115 7.92 -0.82 -15.24
CA GLU A 115 7.22 0.38 -15.68
C GLU A 115 6.56 1.18 -14.53
N SER A 116 7.05 1.05 -13.29
CA SER A 116 6.55 1.83 -12.16
C SER A 116 6.74 3.34 -12.36
N VAL A 117 5.75 4.14 -11.91
CA VAL A 117 5.80 5.60 -11.93
C VAL A 117 5.71 6.15 -10.52
N PHE A 118 6.73 6.91 -10.10
CA PHE A 118 6.81 7.51 -8.78
C PHE A 118 6.52 9.02 -8.83
N PRO A 119 5.64 9.55 -7.98
CA PRO A 119 5.49 11.00 -7.81
C PRO A 119 6.77 11.67 -7.27
N PRO A 120 7.05 12.94 -7.62
CA PRO A 120 8.25 13.64 -7.19
C PRO A 120 8.30 13.90 -5.67
N ASP A 121 7.15 13.96 -4.99
CA ASP A 121 7.01 14.08 -3.54
C ASP A 121 7.00 12.72 -2.81
N PHE A 122 7.12 11.61 -3.53
CA PHE A 122 7.16 10.28 -2.93
C PHE A 122 8.56 9.98 -2.36
N LEU A 123 8.58 9.35 -1.18
CA LEU A 123 9.80 8.81 -0.58
C LEU A 123 10.45 7.73 -1.44
N ALA A 124 11.71 7.42 -1.14
CA ALA A 124 12.43 6.35 -1.82
C ALA A 124 11.70 5.00 -1.61
N PRO A 125 11.43 4.23 -2.68
CA PRO A 125 10.92 2.88 -2.55
C PRO A 125 11.99 1.96 -1.93
N THR A 126 11.56 0.99 -1.13
CA THR A 126 12.42 -0.13 -0.74
C THR A 126 12.46 -1.13 -1.88
N PHE A 127 13.57 -1.20 -2.62
CA PHE A 127 13.78 -2.25 -3.62
C PHE A 127 13.72 -3.62 -2.94
N LEU A 128 12.93 -4.54 -3.50
CA LEU A 128 12.80 -5.92 -3.07
C LEU A 128 13.12 -6.83 -4.25
N TRP A 129 13.97 -7.83 -4.03
CA TRP A 129 14.32 -8.79 -5.09
C TRP A 129 14.63 -10.18 -4.54
N GLN A 130 14.51 -11.18 -5.40
CA GLN A 130 15.02 -12.53 -5.21
C GLN A 130 16.18 -12.78 -6.14
N ASP A 131 17.10 -13.62 -5.70
CA ASP A 131 18.20 -14.11 -6.52
C ASP A 131 18.16 -15.64 -6.51
N GLU A 132 18.17 -16.26 -7.70
CA GLU A 132 18.22 -17.71 -7.82
C GLU A 132 19.56 -18.30 -7.33
N GLU A 133 20.62 -17.46 -7.28
CA GLU A 133 21.93 -17.87 -6.80
C GLU A 133 22.10 -17.56 -5.30
N GLU A 134 21.91 -18.56 -4.45
CA GLU A 134 21.92 -18.42 -2.98
C GLU A 134 23.28 -18.02 -2.40
N SER A 135 24.37 -18.23 -3.16
CA SER A 135 25.74 -17.97 -2.69
C SER A 135 26.12 -16.49 -2.66
N LEU A 136 25.27 -15.60 -3.17
CA LEU A 136 25.61 -14.18 -3.34
C LEU A 136 25.34 -13.36 -2.09
N ASP A 137 26.21 -12.39 -1.85
CA ASP A 137 26.19 -11.53 -0.66
C ASP A 137 26.19 -10.04 -0.99
N ARG A 138 26.28 -9.66 -2.28
CA ARG A 138 26.24 -8.26 -2.74
C ARG A 138 25.53 -8.14 -4.08
N TRP A 139 24.88 -6.99 -4.28
CA TRP A 139 24.17 -6.67 -5.52
C TRP A 139 24.54 -5.29 -6.03
N LEU A 140 24.90 -5.21 -7.30
CA LEU A 140 25.15 -3.96 -8.02
C LEU A 140 23.86 -3.53 -8.71
N PHE A 141 23.35 -2.36 -8.35
CA PHE A 141 22.32 -1.63 -9.06
C PHE A 141 22.99 -0.67 -10.04
N GLU A 142 22.78 -0.88 -11.33
CA GLU A 142 23.10 0.10 -12.39
C GLU A 142 21.82 0.85 -12.74
N PHE A 143 21.80 2.14 -12.44
CA PHE A 143 20.78 3.07 -12.92
C PHE A 143 21.30 3.74 -14.18
N SER A 144 20.63 3.51 -15.30
CA SER A 144 21.01 4.08 -16.59
C SER A 144 19.88 4.89 -17.19
N TRP A 145 20.24 5.99 -17.85
CA TRP A 145 19.33 6.91 -18.51
C TRP A 145 19.82 7.20 -19.92
N GLU A 146 18.91 7.44 -20.85
CA GLU A 146 19.29 7.71 -22.23
C GLU A 146 19.92 9.11 -22.36
N GLY A 147 21.24 9.14 -22.60
CA GLY A 147 22.01 10.37 -22.79
C GLY A 147 22.66 10.92 -21.52
N SER A 148 22.74 10.12 -20.46
CA SER A 148 23.49 10.45 -19.24
C SER A 148 24.34 9.28 -18.79
N ASP A 149 25.40 9.57 -18.06
CA ASP A 149 26.25 8.52 -17.51
C ASP A 149 25.50 7.71 -16.45
N PRO A 150 25.71 6.38 -16.41
CA PRO A 150 25.07 5.51 -15.44
C PRO A 150 25.58 5.78 -14.03
N LEU A 151 24.69 5.54 -13.07
CA LEU A 151 24.98 5.59 -11.64
C LEU A 151 24.97 4.19 -11.07
N TYR A 152 25.98 3.86 -10.27
CA TYR A 152 26.17 2.52 -9.73
C TYR A 152 26.05 2.51 -8.22
N VAL A 153 25.31 1.54 -7.69
CA VAL A 153 25.15 1.35 -6.25
C VAL A 153 25.37 -0.10 -5.86
N VAL A 154 26.31 -0.38 -4.98
CA VAL A 154 26.50 -1.70 -4.39
C VAL A 154 25.72 -1.78 -3.09
N ALA A 155 24.64 -2.57 -3.09
CA ALA A 155 23.78 -2.79 -1.94
C ALA A 155 24.11 -4.11 -1.22
N PRO A 156 23.94 -4.16 0.12
CA PRO A 156 24.21 -5.35 0.92
C PRO A 156 23.10 -6.41 0.87
N GLY A 157 21.90 -6.07 0.38
CA GLY A 157 20.74 -6.96 0.35
C GLY A 157 20.28 -7.39 1.74
N ALA A 158 19.85 -6.44 2.57
CA ALA A 158 19.34 -6.73 3.91
C ALA A 158 18.05 -7.58 3.84
N ALA A 159 17.64 -8.16 4.96
CA ALA A 159 16.32 -8.78 5.05
C ALA A 159 15.23 -7.71 4.91
N PRO A 160 14.06 -8.02 4.30
CA PRO A 160 12.96 -7.09 4.20
C PRO A 160 12.53 -6.61 5.59
N PRO A 161 12.18 -5.32 5.74
CA PRO A 161 11.69 -4.82 7.02
C PRO A 161 10.38 -5.53 7.39
N SER A 162 10.23 -5.87 8.66
CA SER A 162 8.95 -6.32 9.21
C SER A 162 8.10 -5.13 9.61
N GLY A 163 6.79 -5.20 9.33
CA GLY A 163 5.85 -4.15 9.72
C GLY A 163 5.60 -4.13 11.23
N GLU A 164 5.15 -2.98 11.74
CA GLU A 164 4.70 -2.87 13.13
C GLU A 164 3.43 -3.72 13.36
N ILE A 165 3.41 -4.49 14.43
CA ILE A 165 2.24 -5.25 14.87
C ILE A 165 1.65 -4.57 16.10
N ASP A 166 0.38 -4.15 16.01
CA ASP A 166 -0.36 -3.65 17.16
C ASP A 166 -0.74 -4.83 18.07
N PRO A 167 -0.18 -4.96 19.29
CA PRO A 167 -0.45 -6.09 20.16
C PRO A 167 -1.90 -6.17 20.61
N ARG A 168 -2.66 -5.06 20.56
CA ARG A 168 -4.09 -5.03 20.91
C ARG A 168 -4.95 -5.73 19.86
N CYS A 169 -4.43 -5.89 18.65
CA CYS A 169 -5.12 -6.53 17.53
C CYS A 169 -4.86 -8.03 17.45
N ILE A 170 -4.04 -8.60 18.34
CA ILE A 170 -3.80 -10.05 18.44
C ILE A 170 -4.97 -10.69 19.17
N SER A 171 -5.59 -11.71 18.57
CA SER A 171 -6.74 -12.42 19.13
C SER A 171 -6.75 -13.90 18.73
N ASP A 172 -7.60 -14.69 19.39
CA ASP A 172 -7.78 -16.12 19.07
C ASP A 172 -8.36 -16.38 17.67
N THR A 173 -8.71 -15.33 16.93
CA THR A 173 -9.29 -15.39 15.57
C THR A 173 -8.29 -14.98 14.49
N ASN A 174 -7.05 -14.67 14.85
CA ASN A 174 -5.99 -14.34 13.90
C ASN A 174 -4.63 -14.87 14.33
N GLU A 175 -3.63 -14.62 13.49
CA GLU A 175 -2.25 -14.99 13.73
C GLU A 175 -1.36 -13.78 13.43
N ILE A 176 -0.20 -13.70 14.10
CA ILE A 176 0.83 -12.74 13.72
C ILE A 176 1.30 -13.09 12.32
N TYR A 177 1.22 -12.11 11.40
CA TYR A 177 1.67 -12.30 10.03
C TYR A 177 3.09 -12.88 9.99
N GLN A 178 3.22 -14.01 9.31
CA GLN A 178 4.51 -14.61 8.97
C GLN A 178 4.70 -14.49 7.47
N PRO A 179 5.85 -13.98 7.00
CA PRO A 179 6.14 -13.96 5.57
C PRO A 179 6.17 -15.41 5.04
N THR A 180 5.74 -15.60 3.80
CA THR A 180 5.96 -16.88 3.12
C THR A 180 7.47 -17.14 2.97
N PRO A 181 7.93 -18.38 2.76
CA PRO A 181 9.35 -18.67 2.54
C PRO A 181 9.98 -17.80 1.44
N TYR A 182 9.23 -17.55 0.36
CA TYR A 182 9.62 -16.64 -0.73
C TYR A 182 9.78 -15.18 -0.26
N GLN A 183 8.85 -14.66 0.54
CA GLN A 183 8.93 -13.30 1.06
C GLN A 183 10.08 -13.16 2.06
N ALA A 184 10.33 -14.18 2.88
CA ALA A 184 11.40 -14.19 3.86
C ALA A 184 12.80 -14.30 3.22
N SER A 185 12.92 -14.92 2.05
CA SER A 185 14.18 -15.03 1.30
C SER A 185 14.53 -13.78 0.50
N ALA A 186 13.61 -12.81 0.38
CA ALA A 186 13.85 -11.60 -0.38
C ALA A 186 15.04 -10.81 0.18
N ARG A 187 15.64 -9.99 -0.67
CA ARG A 187 16.64 -8.99 -0.33
C ARG A 187 16.02 -7.61 -0.45
N ALA A 188 16.51 -6.69 0.37
CA ALA A 188 15.97 -5.34 0.47
C ALA A 188 17.07 -4.29 0.51
N TRP A 189 16.77 -3.14 -0.11
CA TRP A 189 17.57 -1.93 -0.01
C TRP A 189 16.72 -0.70 -0.33
N THR A 190 16.90 0.37 0.45
CA THR A 190 16.22 1.66 0.24
C THR A 190 17.28 2.73 0.00
N PRO A 191 17.24 3.47 -1.13
CA PRO A 191 18.09 4.62 -1.35
C PRO A 191 17.87 5.69 -0.28
N ASP A 192 18.92 6.42 0.10
CA ASP A 192 18.73 7.63 0.92
C ASP A 192 18.04 8.76 0.13
N GLU A 193 17.67 9.83 0.84
CA GLU A 193 16.98 10.97 0.25
C GLU A 193 17.80 11.68 -0.84
N SER A 194 19.13 11.74 -0.69
CA SER A 194 20.02 12.43 -1.62
C SER A 194 20.12 11.67 -2.95
N LEU A 195 20.37 10.36 -2.87
CA LEU A 195 20.44 9.46 -4.00
C LEU A 195 19.07 9.35 -4.71
N TRP A 196 18.00 9.23 -3.94
CA TRP A 196 16.65 9.17 -4.49
C TRP A 196 16.28 10.46 -5.24
N SER A 197 16.70 11.62 -4.75
CA SER A 197 16.45 12.90 -5.42
C SER A 197 17.10 12.94 -6.81
N VAL A 198 18.34 12.47 -6.92
CA VAL A 198 19.05 12.40 -8.22
C VAL A 198 18.39 11.41 -9.16
N ILE A 199 18.03 10.23 -8.67
CA ILE A 199 17.33 9.21 -9.46
C ILE A 199 16.01 9.75 -10.00
N LYS A 200 15.25 10.47 -9.17
CA LYS A 200 13.98 11.11 -9.57
C LYS A 200 14.18 12.16 -10.65
N GLU A 201 15.12 13.09 -10.44
CA GLU A 201 15.40 14.18 -11.39
C GLU A 201 15.76 13.65 -12.79
N ARG A 202 16.58 12.60 -12.85
CA ARG A 202 17.03 11.99 -14.12
C ARG A 202 15.96 11.10 -14.78
N SER A 203 14.88 10.76 -14.07
CA SER A 203 13.84 9.83 -14.55
C SER A 203 12.48 10.48 -14.89
N VAL A 204 12.40 11.82 -14.90
CA VAL A 204 11.13 12.52 -15.24
C VAL A 204 10.77 12.37 -16.73
N ALA A 205 11.68 12.79 -17.61
CA ALA A 205 11.41 12.83 -19.06
C ALA A 205 11.62 11.48 -19.75
N LYS A 206 12.48 10.63 -19.19
CA LYS A 206 12.87 9.32 -19.74
C LYS A 206 12.97 8.30 -18.61
N PRO A 207 12.65 7.02 -18.85
CA PRO A 207 12.76 6.00 -17.82
C PRO A 207 14.20 5.78 -17.38
N ALA A 208 14.37 5.55 -16.08
CA ALA A 208 15.54 4.89 -15.55
C ALA A 208 15.43 3.40 -15.86
N ILE A 209 16.45 2.85 -16.53
CA ILE A 209 16.63 1.41 -16.63
C ILE A 209 17.51 0.98 -15.45
N ILE A 210 16.97 0.10 -14.61
CA ILE A 210 17.62 -0.39 -13.42
C ILE A 210 18.00 -1.84 -13.66
N THR A 211 19.29 -2.11 -13.79
CA THR A 211 19.83 -3.47 -13.87
C THR A 211 20.37 -3.86 -12.50
N VAL A 212 19.97 -5.02 -12.01
CA VAL A 212 20.46 -5.58 -10.74
C VAL A 212 21.33 -6.79 -11.06
N VAL A 213 22.56 -6.78 -10.56
CA VAL A 213 23.57 -7.82 -10.81
C VAL A 213 24.08 -8.35 -9.48
N GLY A 214 23.86 -9.63 -9.21
CA GLY A 214 24.41 -10.27 -8.03
C GLY A 214 25.85 -10.74 -8.23
N PHE A 215 26.67 -10.60 -7.19
CA PHE A 215 28.05 -11.08 -7.15
C PHE A 215 28.46 -11.49 -5.73
N HIS A 216 29.58 -12.18 -5.61
CA HIS A 216 30.17 -12.55 -4.33
C HIS A 216 31.29 -11.57 -3.96
N SER A 217 31.27 -11.01 -2.75
CA SER A 217 32.19 -9.96 -2.29
C SER A 217 33.67 -10.35 -2.33
N GLU A 218 33.99 -11.62 -2.05
CA GLU A 218 35.35 -12.17 -2.18
C GLU A 218 35.81 -12.35 -3.64
N ALA A 219 34.87 -12.42 -4.59
CA ALA A 219 35.14 -12.54 -6.03
C ALA A 219 34.38 -11.46 -6.83
N PRO A 220 34.61 -10.15 -6.57
CA PRO A 220 33.78 -9.06 -7.05
C PRO A 220 34.15 -8.66 -8.49
N ARG A 221 34.38 -9.65 -9.35
CA ARG A 221 34.83 -9.47 -10.74
C ARG A 221 33.98 -10.22 -11.74
N GLN A 222 32.97 -10.95 -11.27
CA GLN A 222 32.14 -11.80 -12.09
C GLN A 222 30.68 -11.60 -11.69
N ALA A 223 29.88 -11.09 -12.62
CA ALA A 223 28.43 -11.14 -12.53
C ALA A 223 27.98 -12.60 -12.48
N ARG A 224 27.09 -12.92 -11.55
CA ARG A 224 26.59 -14.29 -11.34
C ARG A 224 25.08 -14.43 -11.47
N SER A 225 24.36 -13.32 -11.41
CA SER A 225 22.93 -13.26 -11.64
C SER A 225 22.58 -11.88 -12.23
N ARG A 226 21.44 -11.77 -12.91
CA ARG A 226 20.99 -10.52 -13.51
C ARG A 226 19.47 -10.40 -13.56
N GLY A 227 18.97 -9.21 -13.27
CA GLY A 227 17.58 -8.79 -13.42
C GLY A 227 17.50 -7.36 -13.92
N GLN A 228 16.35 -6.98 -14.44
CA GLN A 228 16.15 -5.62 -14.95
C GLN A 228 14.70 -5.18 -14.78
N VAL A 229 14.55 -3.90 -14.43
CA VAL A 229 13.25 -3.23 -14.31
C VAL A 229 13.39 -1.80 -14.83
N THR A 230 12.28 -1.19 -15.22
CA THR A 230 12.22 0.23 -15.59
C THR A 230 11.32 1.01 -14.65
N MET A 231 11.65 2.29 -14.45
CA MET A 231 10.76 3.21 -13.74
C MET A 231 10.87 4.64 -14.24
N MET A 232 9.85 5.45 -13.96
CA MET A 232 9.81 6.88 -14.25
C MET A 232 9.42 7.68 -13.02
N THR A 233 9.73 8.97 -13.05
CA THR A 233 9.20 9.96 -12.12
C THR A 233 8.12 10.79 -12.80
N ALA A 234 6.97 10.97 -12.16
CA ALA A 234 5.90 11.82 -12.69
C ALA A 234 6.31 13.31 -12.65
N GLU A 235 5.75 14.12 -13.54
CA GLU A 235 5.97 15.57 -13.54
C GLU A 235 5.30 16.28 -12.35
N THR A 236 4.21 15.70 -11.83
CA THR A 236 3.37 16.32 -10.81
C THR A 236 3.37 15.51 -9.52
N PRO A 237 3.42 16.18 -8.35
CA PRO A 237 3.29 15.53 -7.04
C PRO A 237 1.92 14.89 -6.86
N VAL A 238 1.79 14.00 -5.87
CA VAL A 238 0.46 13.57 -5.37
C VAL A 238 -0.31 14.79 -4.89
N GLY A 239 0.37 15.70 -4.18
CA GLY A 239 -0.16 17.02 -3.82
C GLY A 239 -1.24 17.03 -2.73
N ALA A 240 -1.57 15.86 -2.17
CA ALA A 240 -2.49 15.73 -1.04
C ALA A 240 -2.11 14.52 -0.17
N PRO A 241 -2.28 14.61 1.15
CA PRO A 241 -2.10 13.46 2.03
C PRO A 241 -3.23 12.44 1.83
N ILE A 242 -2.93 11.18 2.13
CA ILE A 242 -3.87 10.06 2.07
C ILE A 242 -4.48 9.88 3.47
N PHE A 243 -5.79 10.07 3.59
CA PHE A 243 -6.53 9.67 4.78
C PHE A 243 -6.99 8.22 4.62
N TYR A 244 -6.65 7.35 5.57
CA TYR A 244 -6.91 5.92 5.48
C TYR A 244 -7.20 5.35 6.87
N ARG A 245 -7.64 4.09 6.93
CA ARG A 245 -7.88 3.38 8.18
C ARG A 245 -7.06 2.10 8.24
N ASP A 246 -6.46 1.85 9.39
CA ASP A 246 -5.94 0.54 9.76
C ASP A 246 -7.08 -0.26 10.37
N VAL A 247 -7.35 -1.42 9.80
CA VAL A 247 -8.45 -2.30 10.24
C VAL A 247 -7.82 -3.56 10.81
N PRO A 248 -8.15 -3.96 12.06
CA PRO A 248 -7.65 -5.22 12.62
C PRO A 248 -8.03 -6.39 11.71
N LEU A 249 -7.06 -7.24 11.37
CA LEU A 249 -7.31 -8.49 10.66
C LEU A 249 -7.79 -9.55 11.66
N ALA A 250 -8.94 -9.33 12.28
CA ALA A 250 -9.53 -10.19 13.31
C ALA A 250 -10.97 -10.54 12.92
N PRO A 251 -11.18 -11.57 12.08
CA PRO A 251 -12.51 -11.95 11.63
C PRO A 251 -13.40 -12.30 12.82
N SER A 252 -14.67 -11.93 12.73
CA SER A 252 -15.71 -12.44 13.62
C SER A 252 -16.67 -13.36 12.85
N GLN A 253 -17.12 -14.44 13.51
CA GLN A 253 -18.18 -15.27 12.95
C GLN A 253 -19.48 -14.48 12.98
N ASN A 254 -19.96 -14.12 11.78
CA ASN A 254 -21.11 -13.26 11.62
C ASN A 254 -22.22 -13.94 10.83
N GLU A 255 -23.44 -13.45 11.02
CA GLU A 255 -24.61 -13.93 10.30
C GLU A 255 -24.40 -13.80 8.78
N ARG A 256 -24.74 -14.86 8.03
CA ARG A 256 -24.68 -14.84 6.56
C ARG A 256 -25.55 -13.69 6.02
N GLY A 257 -24.98 -12.90 5.12
CA GLY A 257 -25.65 -11.76 4.49
C GLY A 257 -25.60 -10.46 5.31
N VAL A 258 -24.97 -10.45 6.48
CA VAL A 258 -24.80 -9.22 7.29
C VAL A 258 -23.39 -8.65 7.10
N ILE A 259 -23.33 -7.35 6.77
CA ILE A 259 -22.07 -6.60 6.59
C ILE A 259 -21.54 -6.19 7.97
N LYS A 260 -20.84 -7.13 8.62
CA LYS A 260 -20.13 -6.90 9.88
C LYS A 260 -18.91 -7.85 9.85
N PRO A 261 -17.74 -7.42 9.35
CA PRO A 261 -16.56 -8.28 9.28
C PRO A 261 -15.80 -8.35 10.62
N LEU A 262 -16.09 -7.43 11.54
CA LEU A 262 -15.43 -7.28 12.83
C LEU A 262 -16.42 -7.40 14.00
N SER A 263 -15.89 -7.86 15.13
CA SER A 263 -16.62 -7.84 16.40
C SER A 263 -16.78 -6.41 16.92
N GLU A 264 -17.76 -6.19 17.79
CA GLU A 264 -17.95 -4.88 18.46
C GLU A 264 -16.74 -4.49 19.31
N ALA A 265 -16.06 -5.46 19.92
CA ALA A 265 -14.84 -5.23 20.70
C ALA A 265 -13.66 -4.76 19.83
N SER A 266 -13.67 -5.07 18.53
CA SER A 266 -12.60 -4.70 17.59
C SER A 266 -12.82 -3.33 16.95
N LEU A 267 -14.05 -2.78 16.96
CA LEU A 267 -14.35 -1.46 16.37
C LEU A 267 -13.50 -0.32 16.93
N PRO A 268 -13.28 -0.21 18.26
CA PRO A 268 -12.46 0.87 18.84
C PRO A 268 -10.98 0.80 18.43
N LEU A 269 -10.51 -0.36 17.94
CA LEU A 269 -9.13 -0.58 17.49
C LEU A 269 -8.87 -0.06 16.08
N ILE A 270 -9.93 0.26 15.31
CA ILE A 270 -9.78 0.87 13.98
C ILE A 270 -9.12 2.25 14.15
N ALA A 271 -7.96 2.41 13.53
CA ALA A 271 -7.14 3.61 13.63
C ALA A 271 -7.19 4.39 12.31
N TRP A 272 -7.70 5.61 12.35
CA TRP A 272 -7.74 6.47 11.17
C TRP A 272 -6.54 7.37 11.13
N ARG A 273 -5.80 7.31 10.02
CA ARG A 273 -4.51 7.95 9.86
C ARG A 273 -4.45 8.84 8.64
N LEU A 274 -3.57 9.82 8.72
CA LEU A 274 -3.20 10.70 7.61
C LEU A 274 -1.75 10.45 7.23
N ARG A 275 -1.51 10.05 5.97
CA ARG A 275 -0.19 9.79 5.39
C ARG A 275 0.17 10.90 4.42
N ASP A 276 1.24 11.63 4.71
CA ASP A 276 1.92 12.45 3.73
C ASP A 276 2.99 11.59 3.04
N VAL A 277 2.88 11.38 1.72
CA VAL A 277 3.77 10.48 0.97
C VAL A 277 5.25 10.90 0.99
N SER A 278 5.54 12.14 1.39
CA SER A 278 6.90 12.69 1.53
C SER A 278 7.54 12.47 2.91
N ARG A 279 6.77 11.97 3.89
CA ARG A 279 7.26 11.68 5.24
C ARG A 279 7.42 10.18 5.43
N PRO A 280 8.18 9.66 6.41
CA PRO A 280 8.19 8.22 6.67
C PRO A 280 6.98 7.77 7.50
N GLU A 281 6.52 8.59 8.45
CA GLU A 281 5.43 8.21 9.36
C GLU A 281 4.04 8.67 8.88
N SER A 282 3.01 8.07 9.46
CA SER A 282 1.63 8.52 9.38
C SER A 282 1.16 9.12 10.71
N ARG A 283 0.13 9.96 10.67
CA ARG A 283 -0.44 10.62 11.85
C ARG A 283 -1.78 10.01 12.21
N LEU A 284 -1.92 9.50 13.43
CA LEU A 284 -3.19 9.02 13.98
C LEU A 284 -4.13 10.21 14.26
N LEU A 285 -5.33 10.19 13.69
CA LEU A 285 -6.32 11.28 13.78
C LEU A 285 -7.62 10.87 14.48
N VAL A 286 -8.14 9.67 14.23
CA VAL A 286 -9.39 9.19 14.85
C VAL A 286 -9.17 7.81 15.44
N THR A 287 -9.64 7.62 16.68
CA THR A 287 -9.56 6.36 17.45
C THR A 287 -10.81 6.18 18.30
N GLY A 288 -11.03 4.96 18.79
CA GLY A 288 -12.09 4.70 19.77
C GLY A 288 -13.50 4.83 19.20
N LEU A 289 -13.66 4.69 17.88
CA LEU A 289 -14.98 4.71 17.25
C LEU A 289 -15.78 3.49 17.73
N LEU A 290 -16.95 3.74 18.31
CA LEU A 290 -17.88 2.71 18.79
C LEU A 290 -18.85 2.23 17.70
N THR A 291 -18.80 2.89 16.53
CA THR A 291 -19.56 2.51 15.35
C THR A 291 -18.62 2.46 14.15
N CYS A 292 -18.96 1.66 13.15
CA CYS A 292 -18.14 1.57 11.95
C CYS A 292 -18.34 2.82 11.09
N THR A 293 -17.24 3.35 10.58
CA THR A 293 -17.21 4.29 9.46
C THR A 293 -16.41 3.65 8.35
N ASN A 294 -16.76 3.95 7.09
CA ASN A 294 -16.22 3.20 5.96
C ASN A 294 -15.72 4.09 4.82
N CYS A 295 -16.45 4.14 3.71
CA CYS A 295 -16.01 4.90 2.55
C CYS A 295 -16.06 6.38 2.92
N HIS A 296 -15.10 7.13 2.40
CA HIS A 296 -15.00 8.55 2.70
C HIS A 296 -14.33 9.27 1.55
N SER A 297 -14.54 10.57 1.49
CA SER A 297 -14.03 11.44 0.45
C SER A 297 -13.95 12.86 0.96
N PHE A 298 -13.23 13.69 0.21
CA PHE A 298 -13.02 15.10 0.53
C PHE A 298 -13.38 15.94 -0.69
N SER A 299 -13.89 17.16 -0.46
CA SER A 299 -13.92 18.19 -1.49
C SER A 299 -12.50 18.46 -2.00
N ALA A 300 -12.37 19.01 -3.22
CA ALA A 300 -11.07 19.26 -3.85
C ALA A 300 -10.22 20.27 -3.06
N ASP A 301 -10.86 21.17 -2.31
CA ASP A 301 -10.19 22.12 -1.42
C ASP A 301 -9.91 21.55 -0.02
N GLY A 302 -10.27 20.29 0.23
CA GLY A 302 -10.05 19.59 1.49
C GLY A 302 -10.88 20.11 2.67
N LYS A 303 -11.92 20.92 2.43
CA LYS A 303 -12.71 21.56 3.50
C LYS A 303 -13.99 20.81 3.86
N THR A 304 -14.45 19.88 3.05
CA THR A 304 -15.67 19.10 3.34
C THR A 304 -15.32 17.62 3.38
N LEU A 305 -15.63 16.97 4.49
CA LEU A 305 -15.57 15.52 4.66
C LEU A 305 -16.92 14.90 4.32
N GLY A 306 -16.90 13.88 3.46
CA GLY A 306 -17.98 12.91 3.30
C GLY A 306 -17.56 11.56 3.86
N MET A 307 -18.38 10.91 4.68
CA MET A 307 -18.01 9.63 5.29
C MET A 307 -19.23 8.76 5.62
N ASP A 308 -19.20 7.50 5.21
CA ASP A 308 -20.20 6.50 5.60
C ASP A 308 -20.18 6.29 7.11
N LEU A 309 -21.36 6.16 7.70
CA LEU A 309 -21.55 5.95 9.12
C LEU A 309 -22.58 4.85 9.35
N ASP A 310 -22.25 3.85 10.15
CA ASP A 310 -23.25 2.91 10.64
C ASP A 310 -24.11 3.61 11.71
N GLY A 311 -25.39 3.78 11.40
CA GLY A 311 -26.41 4.31 12.30
C GLY A 311 -26.91 3.28 13.32
N PRO A 312 -27.78 3.72 14.26
CA PRO A 312 -28.35 2.85 15.29
C PRO A 312 -29.03 1.61 14.70
N ALA A 313 -28.97 0.48 15.43
CA ALA A 313 -29.49 -0.82 14.98
C ALA A 313 -28.93 -1.27 13.61
N ASN A 314 -27.66 -0.95 13.35
CA ASN A 314 -26.93 -1.32 12.13
C ASN A 314 -27.54 -0.74 10.85
N ASP A 315 -28.12 0.47 10.93
CA ASP A 315 -28.57 1.20 9.74
C ASP A 315 -27.36 1.66 8.93
N LYS A 316 -27.09 1.01 7.81
CA LYS A 316 -25.97 1.33 6.93
C LYS A 316 -26.19 2.59 6.09
N GLY A 317 -27.41 3.14 6.09
CA GLY A 317 -27.80 4.27 5.25
C GLY A 317 -27.43 5.66 5.78
N ALA A 318 -26.70 5.77 6.90
CA ALA A 318 -26.30 7.07 7.44
C ALA A 318 -24.99 7.57 6.81
N TYR A 319 -24.91 8.88 6.58
CA TYR A 319 -23.77 9.51 5.92
C TYR A 319 -23.45 10.85 6.54
N VAL A 320 -22.17 11.08 6.83
CA VAL A 320 -21.65 12.31 7.38
C VAL A 320 -21.27 13.25 6.25
N ILE A 321 -21.70 14.51 6.35
CA ILE A 321 -21.20 15.64 5.57
C ILE A 321 -20.80 16.73 6.57
N ALA A 322 -19.51 16.91 6.79
CA ALA A 322 -19.00 17.82 7.83
C ALA A 322 -17.93 18.77 7.30
N PRO A 323 -17.92 20.05 7.73
CA PRO A 323 -16.80 20.93 7.47
C PRO A 323 -15.57 20.48 8.27
N LEU A 324 -14.41 20.49 7.61
CA LEU A 324 -13.15 20.14 8.24
C LEU A 324 -12.52 21.36 8.90
N ALA A 325 -12.16 21.17 10.16
CA ALA A 325 -11.37 22.12 10.93
C ALA A 325 -10.21 21.37 11.60
N ARG A 326 -9.29 22.12 12.24
CA ARG A 326 -8.20 21.52 13.02
C ARG A 326 -8.72 20.55 14.08
N ARG A 327 -9.89 20.85 14.65
CA ARG A 327 -10.68 19.93 15.47
C ARG A 327 -12.07 19.86 14.85
N THR A 328 -12.38 18.75 14.22
CA THR A 328 -13.70 18.47 13.66
C THR A 328 -14.52 17.72 14.70
N VAL A 329 -15.76 18.14 14.90
CA VAL A 329 -16.76 17.43 15.72
C VAL A 329 -17.90 17.06 14.79
N ILE A 330 -18.24 15.77 14.74
CA ILE A 330 -19.36 15.28 13.94
C ILE A 330 -20.56 15.14 14.88
N ASP A 331 -21.46 16.12 14.82
CA ASP A 331 -22.76 16.10 15.49
C ASP A 331 -23.90 15.68 14.56
N GLN A 332 -25.09 15.50 15.13
CA GLN A 332 -26.28 15.03 14.40
C GLN A 332 -26.66 15.89 13.18
N GLU A 333 -26.40 17.20 13.21
CA GLU A 333 -26.65 18.11 12.08
C GLU A 333 -25.82 17.79 10.83
N HIS A 334 -24.70 17.09 11.00
CA HIS A 334 -23.82 16.65 9.92
C HIS A 334 -24.24 15.31 9.32
N VAL A 335 -25.23 14.63 9.90
CA VAL A 335 -25.62 13.28 9.50
C VAL A 335 -26.91 13.33 8.70
N ILE A 336 -26.84 12.85 7.47
CA ILE A 336 -28.01 12.58 6.64
C ILE A 336 -28.30 11.09 6.63
N SER A 337 -29.50 10.73 6.18
CA SER A 337 -29.91 9.34 5.98
C SER A 337 -30.33 9.16 4.53
N TRP A 338 -29.63 8.30 3.80
CA TRP A 338 -30.01 7.86 2.46
C TRP A 338 -31.37 7.19 2.43
N ASN A 339 -31.84 6.63 3.56
CA ASN A 339 -33.19 6.10 3.69
C ASN A 339 -34.29 7.17 3.54
N SER A 340 -33.94 8.47 3.59
CA SER A 340 -34.85 9.59 3.32
C SER A 340 -35.07 9.87 1.83
N PHE A 341 -34.44 9.08 0.95
CA PHE A 341 -34.62 9.20 -0.49
C PHE A 341 -36.10 8.98 -0.89
N PRO A 342 -36.76 9.96 -1.54
CA PRO A 342 -38.19 9.91 -1.82
C PRO A 342 -38.62 8.77 -2.74
N ASP A 343 -37.82 8.46 -3.77
CA ASP A 343 -38.17 7.48 -4.80
C ASP A 343 -37.72 6.05 -4.43
N LYS A 344 -37.48 5.80 -3.14
CA LYS A 344 -37.14 4.48 -2.62
C LYS A 344 -38.36 3.56 -2.64
N PRO A 345 -38.24 2.30 -3.11
CA PRO A 345 -39.34 1.35 -3.05
C PRO A 345 -39.89 1.18 -1.62
N PRO A 346 -41.22 0.99 -1.44
CA PRO A 346 -41.82 0.80 -0.12
C PRO A 346 -41.16 -0.33 0.66
N GLY A 347 -40.79 -0.07 1.92
CA GLY A 347 -40.15 -1.04 2.81
C GLY A 347 -38.68 -1.35 2.50
N HIS A 348 -38.10 -0.81 1.43
CA HIS A 348 -36.69 -0.98 1.11
C HIS A 348 -35.82 -0.10 2.00
N LYS A 349 -34.64 -0.58 2.40
CA LYS A 349 -33.58 0.22 3.03
C LYS A 349 -32.41 0.31 2.05
N THR A 350 -31.75 1.46 2.03
CA THR A 350 -30.57 1.69 1.20
C THR A 350 -29.36 1.88 2.12
N LEU A 351 -28.20 1.42 1.66
CA LEU A 351 -26.91 1.58 2.33
C LEU A 351 -26.28 2.91 1.89
N GLY A 352 -26.50 3.34 0.64
CA GLY A 352 -25.76 4.46 0.07
C GLY A 352 -24.32 4.05 -0.24
N PHE A 353 -24.18 3.04 -1.09
CA PHE A 353 -22.90 2.38 -1.35
C PHE A 353 -21.91 3.28 -2.13
N LEU A 354 -20.66 3.34 -1.63
CA LEU A 354 -19.53 4.12 -2.22
C LEU A 354 -19.84 5.61 -2.45
N ALA A 355 -20.50 6.24 -1.47
CA ALA A 355 -20.82 7.66 -1.54
C ALA A 355 -19.56 8.55 -1.65
N ARG A 356 -19.63 9.60 -2.47
CA ARG A 356 -18.58 10.61 -2.61
C ARG A 356 -19.13 12.03 -2.58
N ILE A 357 -18.39 12.92 -1.93
CA ILE A 357 -18.60 14.36 -1.96
C ILE A 357 -18.04 14.95 -3.27
N SER A 358 -18.76 15.91 -3.82
CA SER A 358 -18.35 16.64 -5.03
C SER A 358 -17.11 17.51 -4.77
N PRO A 359 -16.33 17.83 -5.82
CA PRO A 359 -15.15 18.69 -5.69
C PRO A 359 -15.40 20.04 -4.99
N ASP A 360 -16.58 20.63 -5.15
CA ASP A 360 -17.00 21.90 -4.52
C ASP A 360 -17.68 21.72 -3.15
N GLY A 361 -17.85 20.48 -2.70
CA GLY A 361 -18.47 20.15 -1.42
C GLY A 361 -19.99 20.31 -1.35
N GLN A 362 -20.66 20.77 -2.41
CA GLN A 362 -22.10 21.09 -2.38
C GLN A 362 -23.00 19.88 -2.54
N TYR A 363 -22.49 18.79 -3.13
CA TYR A 363 -23.25 17.59 -3.43
C TYR A 363 -22.57 16.35 -2.85
N ALA A 364 -23.38 15.36 -2.49
CA ALA A 364 -22.93 13.99 -2.28
C ALA A 364 -23.61 13.09 -3.31
N MET A 365 -22.86 12.24 -4.00
CA MET A 365 -23.41 11.24 -4.92
C MET A 365 -23.21 9.85 -4.34
N THR A 366 -24.17 8.95 -4.55
CA THR A 366 -24.11 7.59 -4.02
C THR A 366 -24.92 6.62 -4.89
N THR A 367 -24.74 5.32 -4.68
CA THR A 367 -25.61 4.27 -5.21
C THR A 367 -26.74 3.95 -4.22
N LEU A 368 -27.99 4.12 -4.65
CA LEU A 368 -29.20 3.80 -3.88
C LEU A 368 -30.00 2.66 -4.50
N ASN A 369 -31.00 2.16 -3.77
CA ASN A 369 -31.86 1.05 -4.18
C ASN A 369 -31.06 -0.20 -4.61
N GLU A 370 -29.94 -0.42 -3.92
CA GLU A 370 -28.93 -1.37 -4.30
C GLU A 370 -29.30 -2.81 -3.91
N SER A 371 -28.82 -3.74 -4.71
CA SER A 371 -28.71 -5.15 -4.32
C SER A 371 -27.24 -5.49 -4.23
N VAL A 372 -26.81 -6.15 -3.17
CA VAL A 372 -25.39 -6.42 -2.93
C VAL A 372 -25.13 -7.92 -2.78
N TYR A 373 -23.96 -8.35 -3.23
CA TYR A 373 -23.42 -9.65 -2.87
C TYR A 373 -22.48 -9.46 -1.68
N VAL A 374 -22.67 -10.26 -0.63
CA VAL A 374 -21.85 -10.23 0.58
C VAL A 374 -21.52 -11.66 1.00
N GLN A 375 -20.23 -11.94 1.18
CA GLN A 375 -19.75 -13.17 1.79
C GLN A 375 -18.61 -12.84 2.75
N ASN A 376 -18.76 -13.28 4.00
CA ASN A 376 -17.71 -13.16 5.03
C ASN A 376 -16.93 -14.48 5.12
N PHE A 377 -15.66 -14.38 5.49
CA PHE A 377 -14.73 -15.49 5.62
C PHE A 377 -14.03 -15.40 6.98
N THR A 378 -13.61 -16.55 7.50
CA THR A 378 -12.91 -16.66 8.79
C THR A 378 -11.39 -16.69 8.64
N ASP A 379 -10.86 -16.71 7.41
CA ASP A 379 -9.43 -16.57 7.19
C ASP A 379 -9.04 -15.10 7.38
N TYR A 380 -8.20 -14.82 8.38
CA TYR A 380 -7.83 -13.45 8.72
C TYR A 380 -7.15 -12.70 7.55
N ARG A 381 -6.57 -13.44 6.59
CA ARG A 381 -5.90 -12.90 5.40
C ARG A 381 -6.89 -12.45 4.32
N PHE A 382 -8.14 -12.92 4.39
CA PHE A 382 -9.18 -12.58 3.43
C PHE A 382 -10.55 -12.64 4.11
N LEU A 383 -11.04 -11.48 4.57
CA LEU A 383 -12.19 -11.42 5.48
C LEU A 383 -13.55 -11.34 4.79
N GLN A 384 -13.64 -10.70 3.61
CA GLN A 384 -14.92 -10.36 3.02
C GLN A 384 -14.85 -10.13 1.50
N VAL A 385 -15.89 -10.57 0.80
CA VAL A 385 -16.27 -10.11 -0.53
C VAL A 385 -17.55 -9.31 -0.40
N PHE A 386 -17.54 -8.07 -0.90
CA PHE A 386 -18.69 -7.16 -0.85
C PHE A 386 -18.69 -6.25 -2.08
N TYR A 387 -19.74 -6.35 -2.91
CA TYR A 387 -19.90 -5.50 -4.09
C TYR A 387 -21.37 -5.35 -4.50
N PRO A 388 -21.74 -4.27 -5.21
CA PRO A 388 -23.09 -4.04 -5.67
C PRO A 388 -23.34 -4.86 -6.94
N THR A 389 -24.54 -5.40 -7.06
CA THR A 389 -25.02 -6.15 -8.23
C THR A 389 -26.07 -5.35 -9.02
N ARG A 390 -26.78 -4.44 -8.36
CA ARG A 390 -27.74 -3.49 -8.92
C ARG A 390 -27.79 -2.23 -8.05
N GLY A 391 -28.32 -1.15 -8.59
CA GLY A 391 -28.60 0.10 -7.90
C GLY A 391 -28.65 1.26 -8.89
N ILE A 392 -29.22 2.36 -8.45
CA ILE A 392 -29.29 3.61 -9.21
C ILE A 392 -28.33 4.64 -8.61
N LEU A 393 -27.87 5.61 -9.39
CA LEU A 393 -27.16 6.76 -8.85
C LEU A 393 -28.15 7.82 -8.39
N ALA A 394 -27.87 8.42 -7.24
CA ALA A 394 -28.60 9.58 -6.73
C ALA A 394 -27.62 10.62 -6.19
N TYR A 395 -28.09 11.85 -6.08
CA TYR A 395 -27.37 12.91 -5.40
C TYR A 395 -28.16 13.48 -4.23
N TYR A 396 -27.44 14.03 -3.27
CA TYR A 396 -27.93 14.91 -2.21
C TYR A 396 -27.31 16.30 -2.41
N HIS A 397 -28.12 17.35 -2.33
CA HIS A 397 -27.65 18.75 -2.39
C HIS A 397 -27.69 19.37 -0.99
N GLN A 398 -26.52 19.75 -0.46
CA GLN A 398 -26.37 20.17 0.93
C GLN A 398 -27.17 21.42 1.26
N ALA A 399 -27.21 22.41 0.37
CA ALA A 399 -27.85 23.69 0.64
C ALA A 399 -29.38 23.60 0.72
N THR A 400 -30.00 22.67 -0.02
CA THR A 400 -31.47 22.52 -0.07
C THR A 400 -31.99 21.28 0.65
N GLY A 401 -31.12 20.33 0.98
CA GLY A 401 -31.50 19.02 1.52
C GLY A 401 -32.16 18.10 0.49
N GLU A 402 -32.10 18.44 -0.80
CA GLU A 402 -32.76 17.69 -1.86
C GLU A 402 -32.03 16.38 -2.16
N MET A 403 -32.77 15.28 -2.28
CA MET A 403 -32.27 13.99 -2.78
C MET A 403 -33.03 13.59 -4.04
N LYS A 404 -32.31 13.29 -5.13
CA LYS A 404 -32.90 12.89 -6.41
C LYS A 404 -32.07 11.82 -7.09
N ALA A 405 -32.74 10.91 -7.80
CA ALA A 405 -32.08 10.04 -8.75
C ALA A 405 -31.35 10.87 -9.82
N LEU A 406 -30.19 10.41 -10.26
CA LEU A 406 -29.43 11.04 -11.32
C LEU A 406 -30.01 10.62 -12.68
N PRO A 407 -30.55 11.55 -13.48
CA PRO A 407 -31.15 11.20 -14.76
C PRO A 407 -30.15 10.49 -15.69
N GLY A 408 -30.55 9.35 -16.24
CA GLY A 408 -29.72 8.51 -17.12
C GLY A 408 -28.82 7.51 -16.38
N ALA A 409 -28.95 7.43 -15.06
CA ALA A 409 -28.36 6.40 -14.21
C ALA A 409 -29.38 5.94 -13.14
N ASP A 410 -30.66 6.01 -13.49
CA ASP A 410 -31.83 5.80 -12.65
C ASP A 410 -32.66 4.56 -13.04
N ASP A 411 -32.10 3.67 -13.86
CA ASP A 411 -32.74 2.47 -14.42
C ASP A 411 -32.41 1.13 -13.72
#